data_AF-A0A961RZ83-F1
#
_entry.id   AF-A0A961RZ83-F1
#
_cell.length_a   1.000
_cell.length_b   1.000
_cell.length_c   1.000
_cell.angle_alpha   90.00
_cell.angle_beta   90.00
_cell.angle_gamma   90.00
#
_symmetry.space_group_name_H-M   'P 1'
#
loop_
_entity.id
_entity.type
_entity.pdbx_description
1 polymer ?
#
loop_
_entity_poly.entity_id
_entity_poly.type
_entity_poly.pdbx_seq_one_letter_code
_entity_poly.pdbx_strand_id
1 'polypeptide(L)' 'DMVVQGNLDPVALLAGSDVAVRETARICNRISPGRHIFNLGHGIRVGTDPDVISAVVDGVRALDG' A
#
# COMPACT_ATOMS: atom_id res chain seq x y z
N ASP A 1 -23.57 -1.20 0.18
CA ASP A 1 -22.28 -1.12 0.89
C ASP A 1 -21.29 -2.16 0.37
N MET A 2 -20.31 -1.72 -0.42
CA MET A 2 -19.24 -2.59 -0.95
C MET A 2 -17.93 -2.37 -0.20
N VAL A 3 -17.18 -3.46 0.00
CA VAL A 3 -15.76 -3.44 0.36
C VAL A 3 -14.96 -3.22 -0.93
N VAL A 4 -13.91 -2.39 -0.88
CA VAL A 4 -13.02 -2.15 -2.01
C VAL A 4 -11.62 -2.71 -1.75
N GLN A 5 -10.94 -3.15 -2.81
CA GLN A 5 -9.56 -3.63 -2.75
C GLN A 5 -8.63 -2.77 -3.63
N GLY A 6 -7.41 -2.49 -3.16
CA GLY A 6 -6.41 -1.70 -3.88
C GLY A 6 -5.79 -0.59 -3.01
N ASN A 7 -5.18 0.46 -3.56
CA ASN A 7 -4.88 0.73 -4.96
C ASN A 7 -3.49 1.34 -5.14
N LEU A 8 -2.51 0.96 -4.31
CA LEU A 8 -1.15 1.50 -4.41
C LEU A 8 -0.58 1.26 -5.81
N ASP A 9 -0.12 2.31 -6.48
CA ASP A 9 0.56 2.18 -7.77
C ASP A 9 1.87 1.40 -7.57
N PRO A 10 2.10 0.26 -8.25
CA PRO A 10 3.35 -0.48 -8.12
C PRO A 10 4.60 0.33 -8.50
N VAL A 11 4.47 1.44 -9.24
CA VAL A 11 5.59 2.37 -9.50
C VAL A 11 6.11 3.00 -8.21
N ALA A 12 5.26 3.21 -7.19
CA ALA A 12 5.70 3.75 -5.91
C ALA A 12 6.74 2.85 -5.22
N LEU A 13 6.67 1.53 -5.44
CA LEU A 13 7.65 0.58 -4.90
C LEU A 13 9.04 0.74 -5.53
N LEU A 14 9.11 1.20 -6.78
CA LEU A 14 10.38 1.46 -7.47
C LEU A 14 11.04 2.75 -7.00
N ALA A 15 10.28 3.64 -6.35
CA ALA A 15 10.78 4.90 -5.81
C ALA A 15 11.38 4.76 -4.38
N GLY A 16 11.35 3.56 -3.81
CA GLY A 16 11.89 3.25 -2.49
C GLY A 16 10.90 3.41 -1.34
N SER A 17 11.31 2.95 -0.14
CA SER A 17 10.46 2.80 1.03
C SER A 17 9.77 4.10 1.47
N ASP A 18 10.48 5.23 1.47
CA ASP A 18 9.90 6.52 1.91
C ASP A 18 8.69 6.93 1.08
N VAL A 19 8.79 6.78 -0.25
CA VAL A 19 7.69 7.11 -1.16
C VAL A 19 6.56 6.10 -1.03
N ALA A 20 6.90 4.81 -0.98
CA ALA A 20 5.91 3.74 -0.90
C ALA A 20 5.09 3.79 0.40
N VAL A 21 5.73 4.03 1.55
CA VAL A 21 5.06 4.16 2.85
C VAL A 21 4.20 5.43 2.92
N ARG A 22 4.68 6.55 2.38
CA ARG A 22 3.89 7.79 2.33
C ARG A 22 2.62 7.62 1.50
N GLU A 23 2.71 7.01 0.33
CA GLU A 23 1.54 6.74 -0.51
C GLU A 23 0.58 5.72 0.13
N THR A 24 1.12 4.72 0.82
CA THR A 24 0.34 3.77 1.62
C THR A 24 -0.51 4.50 2.67
N ALA A 25 0.11 5.37 3.47
CA ALA A 25 -0.59 6.16 4.47
C ALA A 25 -1.64 7.09 3.84
N ARG A 26 -1.33 7.70 2.69
CA ARG A 26 -2.28 8.55 1.96
C ARG A 26 -3.52 7.78 1.51
N ILE A 27 -3.38 6.52 1.09
CA ILE A 27 -4.48 5.68 0.63
C ILE A 27 -5.31 5.22 1.84
N CYS A 28 -4.68 4.64 2.86
CA CYS A 28 -5.36 4.12 4.05
C CYS A 28 -6.18 5.21 4.77
N ASN A 29 -5.66 6.43 4.85
CA ASN A 29 -6.37 7.55 5.50
C ASN A 29 -7.55 8.12 4.71
N ARG A 30 -7.77 7.70 3.45
CA ARG A 30 -8.86 8.22 2.60
C ARG A 30 -10.10 7.34 2.57
N ILE A 31 -10.00 6.09 3.00
CA ILE A 31 -11.11 5.14 2.97
C ILE A 31 -11.54 4.86 4.41
N SER A 32 -12.86 4.82 4.64
CA SER A 32 -13.40 4.49 5.95
C SER A 32 -12.88 3.13 6.45
N PRO A 33 -12.51 3.01 7.74
CA PRO A 33 -12.10 1.75 8.34
C PRO A 33 -13.11 0.61 8.11
N GLY A 34 -12.61 -0.63 8.02
CA GLY A 34 -13.44 -1.83 7.85
C GLY A 34 -14.05 -2.02 6.45
N ARG A 35 -13.77 -1.15 5.48
CA ARG A 35 -14.29 -1.23 4.10
C ARG A 35 -13.20 -1.27 3.03
N HIS A 36 -11.95 -1.44 3.44
CA HIS A 36 -10.79 -1.39 2.57
C HIS A 36 -9.89 -2.60 2.78
N ILE A 37 -9.64 -3.35 1.72
CA ILE A 37 -8.56 -4.33 1.66
C ILE A 37 -7.41 -3.66 0.93
N PHE A 38 -6.40 -3.21 1.66
CA PHE A 38 -5.23 -2.60 1.03
C PHE A 38 -4.55 -3.61 0.10
N ASN A 39 -4.24 -3.17 -1.12
CA ASN A 39 -3.48 -3.95 -2.08
C ASN A 39 -2.81 -3.03 -3.11
N LEU A 40 -1.94 -3.59 -3.95
CA LEU A 40 -1.49 -2.91 -5.14
C LEU A 40 -2.64 -2.76 -6.15
N GLY A 41 -2.58 -1.71 -6.97
CA GLY A 41 -3.51 -1.51 -8.09
C GLY A 41 -3.23 -2.42 -9.29
N HIS A 42 -2.05 -3.04 -9.34
CA HIS A 42 -1.65 -4.02 -10.34
C HIS A 42 -0.60 -4.98 -9.76
N GLY A 43 -0.19 -5.98 -10.53
CA GLY A 43 0.86 -6.91 -10.12
C GLY A 43 2.18 -6.20 -9.78
N ILE A 44 2.91 -6.79 -8.83
CA ILE A 44 4.26 -6.33 -8.50
C ILE A 44 5.20 -6.45 -9.71
N ARG A 45 6.13 -5.52 -9.85
CA ARG A 45 7.12 -5.55 -10.93
C ARG A 45 8.32 -6.43 -10.57
N VAL A 46 8.83 -7.18 -11.54
CA VAL A 46 10.10 -7.91 -11.39
C VAL A 46 11.22 -6.93 -11.08
N GLY A 47 12.06 -7.27 -10.10
CA GLY A 47 13.13 -6.39 -9.61
C GLY A 47 12.69 -5.37 -8.55
N THR A 48 11.43 -5.40 -8.10
CA THR A 48 11.02 -4.65 -6.91
C THR A 48 11.79 -5.18 -5.70
N ASP A 49 12.38 -4.28 -4.94
CA ASP A 49 13.10 -4.61 -3.71
C ASP A 49 12.12 -5.15 -2.64
N PRO A 50 12.32 -6.39 -2.14
CA PRO A 50 11.49 -6.97 -1.08
C PRO A 50 11.44 -6.14 0.21
N ASP A 51 12.48 -5.36 0.51
CA ASP A 51 12.50 -4.53 1.72
C ASP A 51 11.53 -3.35 1.60
N VAL A 52 11.32 -2.83 0.39
CA VAL A 52 10.31 -1.79 0.12
C VAL A 52 8.89 -2.37 0.28
N ILE A 53 8.68 -3.61 -0.15
CA ILE A 53 7.39 -4.31 0.06
C ILE A 53 7.15 -4.49 1.56
N SER A 54 8.16 -4.93 2.30
CA SER A 54 8.07 -5.14 3.74
C SER A 54 7.73 -3.85 4.48
N ALA A 55 8.37 -2.73 4.11
CA ALA A 55 8.06 -1.40 4.66
C ALA A 55 6.60 -0.98 4.39
N VAL A 56 6.06 -1.27 3.20
CA VAL A 56 4.64 -1.03 2.89
C VAL A 56 3.72 -1.86 3.77
N VAL A 57 4.00 -3.16 3.92
CA VAL A 57 3.21 -4.06 4.76
C VAL A 57 3.19 -3.59 6.21
N ASP A 58 4.34 -3.21 6.75
CA ASP A 58 4.44 -2.68 8.11
C ASP A 58 3.71 -1.34 8.26
N GLY A 59 3.79 -0.48 7.23
CA GLY A 59 3.03 0.78 7.17
C GLY A 59 1.51 0.57 7.18
N VAL A 60 0.99 -0.42 6.44
CA VAL A 60 -0.43 -0.79 6.50
C VAL A 60 -0.80 -1.27 7.89
N ARG A 61 -0.03 -2.20 8.47
CA ARG A 61 -0.31 -2.76 9.81
C ARG A 61 -0.28 -1.73 10.92
N ALA A 62 0.59 -0.73 10.81
CA ALA A 62 0.66 0.36 11.78
C ALA A 62 -0.56 1.30 11.74
N LEU A 63 -1.32 1.29 10.63
CA LEU A 63 -2.53 2.09 10.43
C LEU A 63 -3.82 1.27 10.59
N ASP A 64 -3.71 -0.05 10.62
CA ASP A 64 -4.82 -0.98 10.84
C ASP A 64 -5.10 -1.08 12.35
N GLY A 65 -6.30 -0.65 12.75
CA GLY A 65 -6.73 -0.53 14.15
C GLY A 65 -8.01 -1.30 14.42
#